data_AF-A0A416KRU2-F1
#
_entry.id   AF-A0A416KRU2-F1
#
_cell.length_a   1.000
_cell.length_b   1.000
_cell.length_c   1.000
_cell.angle_alpha   90.00
_cell.angle_beta   90.00
_cell.angle_gamma   90.00
#
_symmetry.space_group_name_H-M   'P 1'
#
loop_
_entity.id
_entity.type
_entity.pdbx_description
1 polymer ?
#
loop_
_entity_poly.entity_id
_entity_poly.type
_entity_poly.pdbx_seq_one_letter_code
_entity_poly.pdbx_strand_id
1 'polypeptide(L)'
;MNFSKIRTALKWIEKKKSYNSVRDITLILFLLSFGTERRKLCNLKWEYISDDFHILNTGQIAKVIPTHLNKWLRILKNEQLKNTTTQNAVYVFGNKGTNLSKPIEESRINEILTGLSKVNPTDDFYKLLTPQNIRKWLFHRLLETHSLQDVMVFMEISISNLNSYLTQNELSKYITSNFFETYPLDDLTKELQF
;
A
#
# COMPACT_ATOMS: atom_id res chain seq x y z
N MET A 1 -5.69 -10.81 -7.01
CA MET A 1 -5.97 -9.46 -7.54
C MET A 1 -5.92 -9.50 -9.07
N ASN A 2 -6.87 -8.87 -9.77
CA ASN A 2 -6.87 -8.82 -11.24
C ASN A 2 -6.21 -7.52 -11.74
N PHE A 3 -4.93 -7.60 -12.13
CA PHE A 3 -4.16 -6.43 -12.58
C PHE A 3 -4.62 -5.85 -13.92
N SER A 4 -5.24 -6.64 -14.79
CA SER A 4 -5.85 -6.14 -16.03
C SER A 4 -7.01 -5.19 -15.71
N LYS A 5 -7.89 -5.59 -14.78
CA LYS A 5 -9.00 -4.74 -14.30
C LYS A 5 -8.49 -3.49 -13.56
N ILE A 6 -7.46 -3.60 -12.72
CA ILE A 6 -6.81 -2.43 -12.11
C ILE A 6 -6.31 -1.47 -13.20
N ARG A 7 -5.59 -1.97 -14.21
CA ARG A 7 -5.09 -1.14 -15.30
C ARG A 7 -6.23 -0.42 -16.04
N THR A 8 -7.35 -1.10 -16.26
CA THR A 8 -8.56 -0.49 -16.84
C THR A 8 -9.12 0.62 -15.96
N ALA A 9 -9.21 0.41 -14.64
CA ALA A 9 -9.64 1.44 -13.68
C ALA A 9 -8.70 2.66 -13.66
N LEU A 10 -7.38 2.44 -13.64
CA LEU A 10 -6.40 3.52 -13.67
C LEU A 10 -6.51 4.34 -14.96
N LYS A 11 -6.64 3.69 -16.13
CA LYS A 11 -6.89 4.36 -17.41
C LYS A 11 -8.20 5.15 -17.41
N TRP A 12 -9.25 4.63 -16.79
CA TRP A 12 -10.53 5.33 -16.66
C TRP A 12 -10.41 6.60 -15.81
N ILE A 13 -9.64 6.57 -14.72
CA ILE A 13 -9.33 7.77 -13.92
C ILE A 13 -8.50 8.76 -14.74
N GLU A 14 -7.45 8.28 -15.43
CA GLU A 14 -6.50 9.09 -16.19
C GLU A 14 -7.18 9.91 -17.30
N LYS A 15 -8.22 9.36 -17.93
CA LYS A 15 -9.03 10.07 -18.96
C LYS A 15 -9.62 11.40 -18.50
N LYS A 16 -9.77 11.62 -17.19
CA LYS A 16 -10.29 12.88 -16.62
C LYS A 16 -9.29 14.04 -16.69
N LYS A 17 -8.00 13.76 -16.99
CA LYS A 17 -6.94 14.77 -17.24
C LYS A 17 -6.95 15.95 -16.25
N SER A 18 -7.04 15.64 -14.96
CA SER A 18 -7.09 16.62 -13.88
C SER A 18 -6.09 16.31 -12.77
N TYR A 19 -5.76 17.30 -11.94
CA TYR A 19 -5.02 17.07 -10.70
C TYR A 19 -5.62 15.93 -9.88
N ASN A 20 -6.95 15.88 -9.74
CA ASN A 20 -7.63 14.86 -8.95
C ASN A 20 -7.37 13.47 -9.55
N SER A 21 -7.35 13.32 -10.88
CA SER A 21 -6.99 12.03 -11.48
C SER A 21 -5.55 11.62 -11.19
N VAL A 22 -4.59 12.55 -11.24
CA VAL A 22 -3.18 12.26 -10.90
C VAL A 22 -3.06 11.86 -9.43
N ARG A 23 -3.68 12.62 -8.53
CA ARG A 23 -3.73 12.33 -7.09
C ARG A 23 -4.33 10.96 -6.83
N ASP A 24 -5.50 10.67 -7.39
CA ASP A 24 -6.25 9.45 -7.13
C ASP A 24 -5.50 8.21 -7.66
N ILE A 25 -4.86 8.31 -8.83
CA ILE A 25 -3.98 7.24 -9.36
C ILE A 25 -2.78 7.03 -8.44
N THR A 26 -2.09 8.10 -8.06
CA THR A 26 -0.90 8.03 -7.18
C THR A 26 -1.26 7.40 -5.84
N LEU A 27 -2.43 7.74 -5.28
CA LEU A 27 -2.95 7.20 -4.03
C LEU A 27 -3.25 5.70 -4.14
N ILE A 28 -3.93 5.27 -5.21
CA ILE A 28 -4.24 3.85 -5.45
C ILE A 28 -2.93 3.05 -5.60
N LEU A 29 -1.95 3.59 -6.33
CA LEU A 29 -0.65 2.94 -6.48
C LEU A 29 0.11 2.84 -5.15
N PHE A 30 -0.02 3.84 -4.27
CA PHE A 30 0.52 3.78 -2.92
C PHE A 30 -0.09 2.63 -2.10
N LEU A 31 -1.43 2.51 -2.13
CA LEU A 31 -2.15 1.41 -1.48
C LEU A 31 -1.73 0.05 -2.03
N LEU A 32 -1.55 -0.07 -3.35
CA LEU A 32 -1.15 -1.32 -3.99
C LEU A 32 0.32 -1.69 -3.77
N SER A 33 1.19 -0.71 -3.51
CA SER A 33 2.64 -0.92 -3.34
C SER A 33 3.03 -1.26 -1.91
N PHE A 34 2.43 -0.56 -0.95
CA PHE A 34 2.84 -0.65 0.46
C PHE A 34 1.72 -1.13 1.38
N GLY A 35 0.49 -1.17 0.86
CA GLY A 35 -0.68 -1.45 1.66
C GLY A 35 -0.86 -0.43 2.78
N THR A 36 -0.37 0.81 2.70
CA THR A 36 -0.40 1.76 3.82
C THR A 36 -1.80 1.95 4.42
N GLU A 37 -1.90 2.08 5.75
CA GLU A 37 -3.18 2.37 6.42
C GLU A 37 -3.75 3.71 5.95
N ARG A 38 -5.07 3.83 5.83
CA ARG A 38 -5.76 5.04 5.35
C ARG A 38 -5.28 6.31 6.06
N ARG A 39 -5.32 6.33 7.38
CA ARG A 39 -4.88 7.45 8.22
C ARG A 39 -3.43 7.84 7.95
N LYS A 40 -2.53 6.87 7.86
CA LYS A 40 -1.11 7.12 7.56
C LYS A 40 -0.94 7.68 6.15
N LEU A 41 -1.67 7.13 5.17
CA LEU A 41 -1.62 7.59 3.79
C LEU A 41 -2.13 9.03 3.63
N CYS A 42 -3.24 9.38 4.28
CA CYS A 42 -3.77 10.76 4.29
C CYS A 42 -2.75 11.74 4.89
N ASN A 43 -2.06 11.35 5.96
CA ASN A 43 -1.07 12.18 6.64
C ASN A 43 0.35 12.06 6.05
N LEU A 44 0.51 11.41 4.90
CA LEU A 44 1.80 11.26 4.26
C LEU A 44 2.32 12.63 3.81
N LYS A 45 3.54 12.95 4.21
CA LYS A 45 4.22 14.22 3.88
C LYS A 45 5.36 14.01 2.91
N TRP A 46 5.69 15.06 2.16
CA TRP A 46 6.81 15.03 1.22
C TRP A 46 8.15 14.81 1.92
N GLU A 47 8.33 15.24 3.18
CA GLU A 47 9.56 15.02 3.96
C GLU A 47 9.90 13.54 4.18
N TYR A 48 8.91 12.65 4.06
CA TYR A 48 9.13 11.20 4.17
C TYR A 48 9.52 10.54 2.84
N ILE A 49 9.58 11.28 1.74
CA ILE A 49 9.94 10.76 0.42
C ILE A 49 11.25 11.44 0.01
N SER A 50 12.25 10.67 -0.40
CA SER A 50 13.51 11.23 -0.91
C SER A 50 13.27 12.10 -2.16
N ASP A 51 14.12 13.10 -2.40
CA ASP A 51 13.95 14.05 -3.51
C ASP A 51 13.92 13.40 -4.90
N ASP A 52 14.56 12.24 -5.04
CA ASP A 52 14.57 11.43 -6.25
C ASP A 52 13.38 10.45 -6.35
N PHE A 53 12.49 10.47 -5.35
CA PHE A 53 11.30 9.64 -5.20
C PHE A 53 11.60 8.13 -5.15
N HIS A 54 12.81 7.70 -4.77
CA HIS A 54 13.19 6.29 -4.69
C HIS A 54 12.97 5.66 -3.32
N ILE A 55 12.99 6.46 -2.24
CA ILE A 55 12.91 5.96 -0.87
C ILE A 55 11.73 6.59 -0.15
N LEU A 56 10.97 5.75 0.55
CA LEU A 56 9.93 6.10 1.49
C LEU A 56 10.41 5.81 2.92
N ASN A 57 10.61 6.87 3.70
CA ASN A 57 11.05 6.84 5.08
C ASN A 57 9.85 6.90 6.04
N THR A 58 9.10 5.80 6.11
CA THR A 58 7.93 5.68 7.00
C THR A 58 7.96 4.37 7.78
N GLY A 59 7.60 4.42 9.05
CA GLY A 59 7.55 3.22 9.91
C GLY A 59 8.94 2.88 10.46
N GLN A 60 9.21 1.57 10.61
CA GLN A 60 10.47 1.08 11.20
C GLN A 60 11.60 0.94 10.18
N ILE A 61 11.26 0.71 8.91
CA ILE A 61 12.24 0.51 7.83
C ILE A 61 11.94 1.44 6.66
N ALA A 62 13.01 1.92 6.03
CA ALA A 62 12.90 2.61 4.75
C ALA A 62 12.48 1.61 3.65
N LYS A 63 11.66 2.07 2.70
CA LYS A 63 11.10 1.23 1.64
C LYS A 63 11.45 1.80 0.28
N VAL A 64 11.82 0.93 -0.66
CA VAL A 64 12.02 1.32 -2.05
C VAL A 64 10.66 1.61 -2.70
N ILE A 65 10.55 2.75 -3.36
CA ILE A 65 9.38 3.15 -4.14
C ILE A 65 9.44 2.47 -5.51
N PRO A 66 8.42 1.66 -5.89
CA PRO A 66 8.38 1.04 -7.21
C PRO A 66 8.40 2.06 -8.34
N THR A 67 9.08 1.76 -9.44
CA THR A 67 9.27 2.68 -10.59
C THR A 67 7.97 3.28 -11.11
N HIS A 68 6.89 2.49 -11.13
CA HIS A 68 5.59 2.99 -11.59
C HIS A 68 5.01 4.03 -10.63
N LEU A 69 5.13 3.84 -9.32
CA LEU A 69 4.69 4.82 -8.33
C LEU A 69 5.59 6.06 -8.34
N ASN A 70 6.91 5.90 -8.50
CA ASN A 70 7.88 7.00 -8.64
C ASN A 70 7.46 7.96 -9.78
N LYS A 71 7.13 7.40 -10.96
CA LYS A 71 6.63 8.19 -12.09
C LYS A 71 5.42 9.05 -11.71
N TRP A 72 4.43 8.46 -11.03
CA TRP A 72 3.20 9.17 -10.65
C TRP A 72 3.42 10.20 -9.54
N LEU A 73 4.33 9.95 -8.60
CA LEU A 73 4.74 10.93 -7.60
C LEU A 73 5.38 12.17 -8.23
N ARG A 74 6.26 11.97 -9.22
CA ARG A 74 6.86 13.08 -9.99
C ARG A 74 5.80 13.91 -10.72
N ILE A 75 4.86 13.25 -11.39
CA ILE A 75 3.74 13.93 -12.06
C ILE A 75 2.92 14.72 -11.03
N LEU A 76 2.56 14.10 -9.89
CA LEU A 76 1.80 14.75 -8.83
C LEU A 76 2.53 15.98 -8.29
N LYS A 77 3.81 15.87 -7.95
CA LYS A 77 4.61 17.00 -7.46
C LYS A 77 4.64 18.13 -8.48
N ASN A 78 4.87 17.82 -9.76
CA ASN A 78 4.87 18.82 -10.82
C ASN A 78 3.50 19.52 -10.95
N GLU A 79 2.38 18.79 -10.87
CA GLU A 79 1.04 19.40 -10.86
C GLU A 79 0.83 20.33 -9.65
N GLN A 80 1.40 20.01 -8.49
CA GLN A 80 1.35 20.87 -7.30
C GLN A 80 2.20 22.14 -7.46
N LEU A 81 3.33 22.07 -8.17
CA LEU A 81 4.22 23.21 -8.38
C LEU A 81 3.70 24.22 -9.42
N LYS A 82 2.77 23.81 -10.29
CA LYS A 82 2.15 24.71 -11.29
C LYS A 82 1.37 25.88 -10.68
N ASN A 83 0.91 25.74 -9.43
CA ASN A 83 0.17 26.79 -8.74
C ASN A 83 1.03 27.34 -7.58
N THR A 84 1.25 28.65 -7.59
CA THR A 84 2.05 29.36 -6.58
C THR A 84 1.49 29.18 -5.17
N THR A 85 0.17 29.03 -5.01
CA THR A 85 -0.46 28.82 -3.70
C THR A 85 -0.18 27.44 -3.11
N THR A 86 0.31 26.49 -3.91
CA THR A 86 0.55 25.10 -3.49
C THR A 86 2.03 24.70 -3.50
N GLN A 87 2.94 25.65 -3.74
CA GLN A 87 4.39 25.39 -3.76
C GLN A 87 4.91 24.87 -2.41
N ASN A 88 4.32 25.33 -1.30
CA ASN A 88 4.68 24.94 0.07
C ASN A 88 3.81 23.78 0.60
N ALA A 89 3.26 22.94 -0.29
CA ALA A 89 2.48 21.78 0.13
C ALA A 89 3.34 20.85 1.00
N VAL A 90 2.90 20.61 2.24
CA VAL A 90 3.56 19.70 3.19
C VAL A 90 3.13 18.25 2.95
N TYR A 91 1.84 18.06 2.66
CA TYR A 91 1.25 16.73 2.46
C TYR A 91 1.35 16.29 1.00
N VAL A 92 1.68 15.00 0.78
CA VAL A 92 1.66 14.37 -0.55
C VAL A 92 0.24 14.44 -1.11
N PHE A 93 -0.74 14.08 -0.29
CA PHE A 93 -2.16 14.10 -0.62
C PHE A 93 -2.88 15.21 0.16
N GLY A 94 -2.64 16.46 -0.24
CA GLY A 94 -3.31 17.62 0.35
C GLY A 94 -4.73 17.88 -0.18
N ASN A 95 -5.54 18.56 0.61
CA ASN A 95 -6.86 19.05 0.23
C ASN A 95 -6.74 20.33 -0.62
N LYS A 96 -7.33 20.33 -1.82
CA LYS A 96 -7.34 21.52 -2.69
C LYS A 96 -8.01 22.73 -2.06
N GLY A 97 -9.07 22.53 -1.27
CA GLY A 97 -9.79 23.62 -0.59
C GLY A 97 -8.94 24.37 0.43
N THR A 98 -7.80 23.80 0.83
CA THR A 98 -6.85 24.42 1.79
C THR A 98 -5.50 24.70 1.15
N ASN A 99 -5.41 24.78 -0.18
CA ASN A 99 -4.14 24.91 -0.91
C ASN A 99 -3.13 23.82 -0.51
N LEU A 100 -3.61 22.59 -0.26
CA LEU A 100 -2.80 21.44 0.14
C LEU A 100 -2.09 21.56 1.49
N SER A 101 -2.44 22.57 2.30
CA SER A 101 -1.90 22.76 3.66
C SER A 101 -2.46 21.77 4.67
N LYS A 102 -3.59 21.12 4.36
CA LYS A 102 -4.21 20.08 5.20
C LYS A 102 -4.28 18.76 4.43
N PRO A 103 -4.19 17.60 5.12
CA PRO A 103 -4.33 16.31 4.49
C PRO A 103 -5.76 16.14 3.91
N ILE A 104 -5.92 15.24 2.94
CA ILE A 104 -7.25 14.76 2.56
C ILE A 104 -7.89 13.96 3.70
N GLU A 105 -9.21 13.98 3.77
CA GLU A 105 -9.97 13.17 4.73
C GLU A 105 -9.87 11.68 4.43
N GLU A 106 -9.95 10.83 5.46
CA GLU A 106 -9.90 9.37 5.28
C GLU A 106 -11.09 8.82 4.48
N SER A 107 -12.26 9.46 4.59
CA SER A 107 -13.46 9.19 3.78
C SER A 107 -13.15 9.26 2.29
N ARG A 108 -12.25 10.16 1.88
CA ARG A 108 -11.90 10.38 0.48
C ARG A 108 -11.29 9.16 -0.17
N ILE A 109 -10.50 8.37 0.58
CA ILE A 109 -9.92 7.13 0.05
C ILE A 109 -11.03 6.14 -0.33
N ASN A 110 -12.03 6.00 0.53
CA ASN A 110 -13.17 5.13 0.25
C ASN A 110 -13.98 5.65 -0.93
N GLU A 111 -14.24 6.96 -1.02
CA GLU A 111 -14.93 7.55 -2.19
C GLU A 111 -14.22 7.26 -3.51
N ILE A 112 -12.89 7.40 -3.55
CA ILE A 112 -12.08 7.12 -4.73
C ILE A 112 -12.26 5.67 -5.16
N LEU A 113 -12.11 4.75 -4.20
CA LEU A 113 -12.19 3.31 -4.45
C LEU A 113 -13.60 2.85 -4.81
N THR A 114 -14.63 3.28 -4.08
CA THR A 114 -16.04 3.01 -4.40
C THR A 114 -16.41 3.59 -5.77
N GLY A 115 -15.82 4.74 -6.15
CA GLY A 115 -15.97 5.34 -7.47
C GLY A 115 -15.50 4.45 -8.62
N LEU A 116 -14.63 3.47 -8.37
CA LEU A 116 -14.18 2.51 -9.39
C LEU A 116 -15.30 1.55 -9.84
N SER A 117 -16.35 1.36 -9.04
CA SER A 117 -17.53 0.59 -9.47
C SER A 117 -18.17 1.15 -10.76
N LYS A 118 -17.97 2.43 -11.06
CA LYS A 118 -18.45 3.09 -12.28
C LYS A 118 -17.68 2.69 -13.53
N VAL A 119 -16.51 2.04 -13.40
CA VAL A 119 -15.74 1.51 -14.53
C VAL A 119 -16.53 0.39 -15.23
N ASN A 120 -17.13 -0.50 -14.43
CA ASN A 120 -18.10 -1.49 -14.88
C ASN A 120 -19.06 -1.83 -13.72
N PRO A 121 -20.31 -1.32 -13.72
CA PRO A 121 -21.25 -1.49 -12.61
C PRO A 121 -21.64 -2.95 -12.30
N THR A 122 -21.54 -3.84 -13.28
CA THR A 122 -21.89 -5.26 -13.14
C THR A 122 -20.72 -6.13 -12.69
N ASP A 123 -19.51 -5.59 -12.63
CA ASP A 123 -18.31 -6.32 -12.24
C ASP A 123 -17.99 -6.10 -10.77
N ASP A 124 -18.30 -7.11 -9.95
CA ASP A 124 -18.12 -7.07 -8.50
C ASP A 124 -16.64 -6.90 -8.08
N PHE A 125 -15.68 -7.18 -8.97
CA PHE A 125 -14.27 -6.92 -8.71
C PHE A 125 -14.04 -5.49 -8.21
N TYR A 126 -14.65 -4.49 -8.87
CA TYR A 126 -14.44 -3.09 -8.50
C TYR A 126 -15.09 -2.72 -7.16
N LYS A 127 -16.19 -3.39 -6.78
CA LYS A 127 -16.85 -3.22 -5.48
C LYS A 127 -16.00 -3.79 -4.34
N LEU A 128 -15.20 -4.80 -4.63
CA LEU A 128 -14.30 -5.45 -3.67
C LEU A 128 -12.96 -4.72 -3.48
N LEU A 129 -12.67 -3.65 -4.24
CA LEU A 129 -11.46 -2.84 -4.08
C LEU A 129 -11.56 -1.91 -2.87
N THR A 130 -11.61 -2.45 -1.67
CA THR A 130 -11.54 -1.66 -0.42
C THR A 130 -10.10 -1.60 0.08
N PRO A 131 -9.73 -0.60 0.92
CA PRO A 131 -8.41 -0.54 1.53
C PRO A 131 -8.06 -1.82 2.31
N GLN A 132 -9.05 -2.38 3.01
CA GLN A 132 -8.89 -3.62 3.78
C GLN A 132 -8.62 -4.82 2.86
N ASN A 133 -9.38 -4.98 1.78
CA ASN A 133 -9.18 -6.09 0.84
C ASN A 133 -7.86 -5.97 0.08
N ILE A 134 -7.45 -4.75 -0.29
CA ILE A 134 -6.15 -4.50 -0.91
C ILE A 134 -5.03 -4.88 0.06
N ARG A 135 -5.10 -4.42 1.32
CA ARG A 135 -4.11 -4.76 2.34
C ARG A 135 -4.05 -6.26 2.61
N LYS A 136 -5.19 -6.93 2.79
CA LYS A 136 -5.24 -8.39 3.00
C LYS A 136 -4.63 -9.14 1.81
N TRP A 137 -4.98 -8.75 0.58
CA TRP A 137 -4.39 -9.36 -0.61
C TRP A 137 -2.87 -9.17 -0.67
N LEU A 138 -2.37 -7.96 -0.40
CA LEU A 138 -0.93 -7.68 -0.42
C LEU A 138 -0.19 -8.48 0.64
N PHE A 139 -0.77 -8.60 1.83
CA PHE A 139 -0.23 -9.40 2.93
C PHE A 139 -0.01 -10.86 2.52
N HIS A 140 -1.05 -11.52 1.98
CA HIS A 140 -0.92 -12.90 1.50
C HIS A 140 0.08 -13.03 0.35
N ARG A 141 0.11 -12.06 -0.57
CA ARG A 141 1.05 -12.09 -1.70
C ARG A 141 2.50 -11.99 -1.24
N LEU A 142 2.79 -11.20 -0.22
CA LEU A 142 4.13 -11.09 0.33
C LEU A 142 4.54 -12.37 1.07
N LEU A 143 3.62 -13.00 1.81
CA LEU A 143 3.87 -14.27 2.51
C LEU A 143 4.23 -15.44 1.58
N GLU A 144 3.86 -15.37 0.29
CA GLU A 144 4.28 -16.37 -0.71
C GLU A 144 5.81 -16.35 -0.96
N THR A 145 6.51 -15.29 -0.51
CA THR A 145 7.93 -15.06 -0.84
C THR A 145 8.78 -14.56 0.33
N HIS A 146 8.17 -14.17 1.45
CA HIS A 146 8.84 -13.55 2.60
C HIS A 146 8.32 -14.14 3.91
N SER A 147 9.14 -14.04 4.97
CA SER A 147 8.74 -14.48 6.31
C SER A 147 7.60 -13.61 6.86
N LEU A 148 6.81 -14.16 7.78
CA LEU A 148 5.74 -13.42 8.44
C LEU A 148 6.26 -12.14 9.11
N GLN A 149 7.43 -12.21 9.74
CA GLN A 149 8.08 -11.07 10.40
C GLN A 149 8.38 -9.95 9.39
N ASP A 150 8.98 -10.28 8.25
CA ASP A 150 9.32 -9.31 7.20
C ASP A 150 8.06 -8.64 6.64
N VAL A 151 7.01 -9.41 6.38
CA VAL A 151 5.73 -8.86 5.88
C VAL A 151 5.11 -7.91 6.90
N MET A 152 5.12 -8.28 8.19
CA MET A 152 4.57 -7.46 9.25
C MET A 152 5.34 -6.13 9.42
N VAL A 153 6.66 -6.17 9.39
CA VAL A 153 7.50 -4.96 9.46
C VAL A 153 7.28 -4.10 8.21
N PHE A 154 7.29 -4.70 7.03
CA PHE A 154 7.08 -3.99 5.76
C PHE A 154 5.70 -3.30 5.70
N MET A 155 4.63 -4.00 6.08
CA MET A 155 3.26 -3.46 6.04
C MET A 155 2.85 -2.68 7.29
N GLU A 156 3.74 -2.58 8.27
CA GLU A 156 3.55 -1.95 9.58
C GLU A 156 2.33 -2.53 10.32
N ILE A 157 2.21 -3.86 10.34
CA ILE A 157 1.14 -4.59 11.01
C ILE A 157 1.61 -4.97 12.42
N SER A 158 0.88 -4.49 13.42
CA SER A 158 1.06 -4.95 14.80
C SER A 158 0.68 -6.42 14.94
N ILE A 159 1.42 -7.16 15.78
CA ILE A 159 1.09 -8.54 16.17
C ILE A 159 -0.35 -8.65 16.69
N SER A 160 -0.82 -7.65 17.45
CA SER A 160 -2.19 -7.61 17.98
C SER A 160 -3.28 -7.62 16.91
N ASN A 161 -2.94 -7.24 15.66
CA ASN A 161 -3.88 -7.11 14.55
C ASN A 161 -3.72 -8.23 13.51
N LEU A 162 -2.84 -9.20 13.73
CA LEU A 162 -2.52 -10.25 12.75
C LEU A 162 -3.75 -11.10 12.37
N ASN A 163 -4.64 -11.36 13.33
CA ASN A 163 -5.88 -12.12 13.12
C ASN A 163 -6.83 -11.50 12.07
N SER A 164 -6.68 -10.20 11.77
CA SER A 164 -7.46 -9.50 10.76
C SER A 164 -6.98 -9.79 9.33
N TYR A 165 -5.78 -10.37 9.21
CA TYR A 165 -5.12 -10.67 7.94
C TYR A 165 -4.98 -12.17 7.71
N LEU A 166 -4.72 -12.94 8.76
CA LEU A 166 -4.34 -14.34 8.67
C LEU A 166 -5.05 -15.19 9.73
N THR A 167 -5.69 -16.27 9.29
CA THR A 167 -6.22 -17.31 10.18
C THR A 167 -5.19 -18.42 10.42
N GLN A 168 -5.39 -19.21 11.48
CA GLN A 168 -4.52 -20.35 11.78
C GLN A 168 -4.44 -21.35 10.61
N ASN A 169 -5.56 -21.60 9.94
CA ASN A 169 -5.64 -22.50 8.78
C ASN A 169 -4.95 -21.95 7.53
N GLU A 170 -4.82 -20.63 7.42
CA GLU A 170 -4.07 -20.01 6.32
C GLU A 170 -2.58 -20.00 6.62
N LEU A 171 -2.18 -19.84 7.88
CA LEU A 171 -0.77 -19.84 8.30
C LEU A 171 -0.04 -21.12 7.86
N SER A 172 -0.68 -22.28 7.98
CA SER A 172 -0.08 -23.56 7.59
C SER A 172 0.29 -23.65 6.11
N LYS A 173 -0.35 -22.85 5.24
CA LYS A 173 -0.07 -22.80 3.80
C LYS A 173 1.27 -22.15 3.46
N TYR A 174 1.85 -21.43 4.42
CA TYR A 174 3.10 -20.67 4.26
C TYR A 174 4.27 -21.30 5.02
N ILE A 175 4.08 -22.47 5.64
CA ILE A 175 5.16 -23.19 6.30
C ILE A 175 6.08 -23.76 5.23
N THR A 176 7.36 -23.39 5.30
CA THR A 176 8.42 -23.91 4.41
C THR A 176 9.23 -25.03 5.06
N SER A 177 9.16 -25.19 6.38
CA SER A 177 9.90 -26.18 7.15
C SER A 177 9.29 -27.57 7.02
N ASN A 178 10.11 -28.58 6.72
CA ASN A 178 9.70 -29.98 6.76
C ASN A 178 9.92 -30.56 8.18
N PHE A 179 9.00 -30.24 9.08
CA PHE A 179 9.03 -30.72 10.47
C PHE A 179 8.94 -32.25 10.61
N PHE A 180 8.67 -32.98 9.53
CA PHE A 180 8.62 -34.45 9.54
C PHE A 180 9.98 -35.10 9.26
N GLU A 181 10.89 -34.40 8.59
CA GLU A 181 12.20 -34.96 8.20
C GLU A 181 13.30 -34.66 9.22
N THR A 182 13.23 -33.50 9.87
CA THR A 182 14.25 -33.08 10.84
C THR A 182 13.60 -32.43 12.05
N TYR A 183 14.02 -32.85 13.24
CA TYR A 183 13.64 -32.15 14.46
C TYR A 183 14.38 -30.80 14.50
N PRO A 184 13.67 -29.66 14.61
CA PRO A 184 14.31 -28.34 14.46
C PRO A 184 15.41 -28.01 15.48
N LEU A 185 15.44 -28.72 16.61
CA LEU A 185 16.40 -28.52 17.70
C LEU A 185 17.26 -29.77 17.91
N ASP A 186 17.40 -30.63 16.91
CA ASP A 186 18.17 -31.89 17.01
C ASP A 186 19.61 -31.63 17.47
N ASP A 187 20.26 -30.59 16.94
CA ASP A 187 21.61 -30.21 17.32
C ASP A 187 21.71 -29.82 18.81
N LEU A 188 20.74 -29.05 19.32
CA LEU A 188 20.65 -28.72 20.75
C LEU A 188 20.45 -29.96 21.62
N THR A 189 19.68 -30.95 21.14
CA THR A 189 19.46 -32.18 21.91
C THR A 189 20.69 -33.09 21.94
N LYS A 190 21.53 -33.05 20.90
CA LYS A 190 22.80 -33.78 20.87
C LYS A 190 23.79 -33.24 21.91
N GLU A 191 23.77 -31.93 22.18
CA GLU A 191 24.60 -31.33 23.23
C GLU A 191 24.25 -31.81 24.65
N LEU A 192 23.06 -32.41 24.85
CA LEU A 192 22.60 -32.90 26.15
C LEU A 192 22.89 -34.39 26.39
N GLN A 193 23.59 -35.07 25.47
CA GLN A 193 23.94 -36.48 25.62
C GLN A 193 25.16 -36.62 26.54
N PHE A 194 25.05 -37.51 27.53
CA PHE A 194 26.08 -37.83 28.54
C PHE A 194 26.55 -39.28 28.41
#